data_AF-A0A2T4TQI1-F1
#
_entry.id   AF-A0A2T4TQI1-F1
#
_cell.length_a   1.000
_cell.length_b   1.000
_cell.length_c   1.000
_cell.angle_alpha   90.00
_cell.angle_beta   90.00
_cell.angle_gamma   90.00
#
_symmetry.space_group_name_H-M   'P 1'
#
loop_
_entity.id
_entity.type
_entity.pdbx_description
1 polymer ?
#
loop_
_entity_poly.entity_id
_entity_poly.type
_entity_poly.pdbx_seq_one_letter_code
_entity_poly.pdbx_strand_id
1 'polypeptide(L)' 'MKKIIEFLKKSNRYKHLIGGFGVGLLACSPWAALYSAIIAATCLEAKDKMYANAYDWTDWLLMAGGGILAMLVWS' A
#
# COMPACT_ATOMS: atom_id res chain seq x y z
N MET A 1 -4.62 -15.94 -14.25
CA MET A 1 -5.74 -15.13 -13.73
C MET A 1 -6.22 -15.60 -12.36
N LYS A 2 -6.70 -16.84 -12.19
CA LYS A 2 -7.15 -17.38 -10.87
C LYS A 2 -6.08 -17.30 -9.77
N LYS A 3 -4.81 -17.63 -10.09
CA LYS A 3 -3.68 -17.56 -9.15
C LYS A 3 -3.37 -16.15 -8.62
N ILE A 4 -3.51 -15.10 -9.44
CA ILE A 4 -3.25 -13.71 -9.02
C ILE A 4 -4.36 -13.23 -8.09
N ILE A 5 -5.61 -13.58 -8.41
CA ILE A 5 -6.77 -13.27 -7.58
C ILE A 5 -6.71 -14.05 -6.27
N GLU A 6 -6.33 -15.33 -6.28
CA GLU A 6 -6.08 -16.11 -5.07
C GLU A 6 -4.92 -15.54 -4.25
N PHE A 7 -3.83 -15.09 -4.88
CA PHE A 7 -2.71 -14.45 -4.18
C PHE A 7 -3.11 -13.16 -3.46
N LEU A 8 -3.94 -12.33 -4.12
CA LEU A 8 -4.52 -11.13 -3.51
C LEU A 8 -5.51 -11.48 -2.38
N LYS A 9 -6.25 -12.59 -2.50
CA LYS A 9 -7.28 -13.02 -1.55
C LYS A 9 -6.72 -13.80 -0.34
N LYS A 10 -5.60 -14.50 -0.51
CA LYS A 10 -5.01 -15.42 0.48
C LYS A 10 -4.43 -14.71 1.71
N SER A 11 -4.15 -13.40 1.63
CA SER A 11 -3.42 -12.68 2.69
C SER A 11 -4.11 -11.41 3.18
N ASN A 12 -5.39 -11.17 2.87
CA ASN A 12 -6.06 -9.87 3.15
C ASN A 12 -5.34 -8.63 2.55
N ARG A 13 -4.42 -8.86 1.60
CA ARG A 13 -3.54 -7.88 0.95
C ARG A 13 -4.26 -6.72 0.27
N TYR A 14 -5.49 -6.96 -0.17
CA TYR A 14 -6.42 -5.93 -0.64
C TYR A 14 -6.58 -4.74 0.33
N LYS A 15 -6.47 -4.98 1.65
CA LYS A 15 -6.61 -3.92 2.66
C LYS A 15 -5.44 -2.94 2.63
N HIS A 16 -4.23 -3.38 2.29
CA HIS A 16 -3.08 -2.49 2.11
C HIS A 16 -3.15 -1.71 0.80
N LEU A 17 -3.68 -2.32 -0.28
CA LEU A 17 -3.95 -1.57 -1.51
C LEU A 17 -4.96 -0.44 -1.27
N ILE A 18 -6.04 -0.73 -0.54
CA ILE A 18 -7.04 0.29 -0.16
C ILE A 18 -6.48 1.28 0.85
N GLY A 19 -5.65 0.84 1.79
CA GLY A 19 -4.97 1.73 2.74
C GLY A 19 -4.10 2.75 2.01
N GLY A 20 -3.26 2.29 1.07
CA GLY A 20 -2.45 3.16 0.23
C GLY A 20 -3.28 4.08 -0.66
N PHE A 21 -4.38 3.58 -1.23
CA PHE A 21 -5.29 4.40 -2.05
C PHE A 21 -6.02 5.46 -1.23
N GLY A 22 -6.47 5.14 -0.02
CA GLY A 22 -7.14 6.08 0.89
C GLY A 22 -6.21 7.18 1.40
N VAL A 23 -4.99 6.82 1.81
CA VAL A 23 -3.96 7.79 2.21
C VAL A 23 -3.58 8.69 1.03
N GLY A 24 -3.41 8.11 -0.16
CA GLY A 24 -3.10 8.86 -1.38
C GLY A 24 -4.23 9.78 -1.84
N LEU A 25 -5.49 9.36 -1.70
CA LEU A 25 -6.66 10.20 -2.01
C LEU A 25 -6.71 11.45 -1.14
N LEU A 26 -6.34 11.37 0.15
CA LEU A 26 -6.35 12.52 1.05
C LEU A 26 -5.22 13.52 0.78
N ALA A 27 -4.24 13.17 -0.06
CA ALA A 27 -3.03 13.97 -0.24
C ALA A 27 -3.21 15.19 -1.16
N CYS A 28 -4.36 15.38 -1.83
CA CYS A 28 -4.73 16.53 -2.69
C CYS A 28 -3.69 16.94 -3.75
N SER A 29 -2.66 16.13 -3.99
CA SER A 29 -1.58 16.38 -4.94
C SER A 29 -0.96 15.04 -5.36
N PRO A 30 -0.64 14.85 -6.65
CA PRO A 30 -0.15 13.59 -7.19
C PRO A 30 1.16 13.13 -6.54
N TRP A 31 2.10 14.07 -6.29
CA TRP A 31 3.37 13.76 -5.63
C TRP A 31 3.20 13.50 -4.12
N ALA A 32 2.27 14.20 -3.48
CA ALA A 32 1.94 13.98 -2.08
C ALA A 32 1.26 12.62 -1.87
N ALA A 33 0.46 12.15 -2.84
CA ALA A 33 -0.22 10.86 -2.79
C ALA A 33 0.76 9.69 -2.77
N LEU A 34 1.78 9.74 -3.63
CA LEU A 34 2.83 8.72 -3.67
C LEU A 34 3.70 8.76 -2.41
N TYR A 35 4.13 9.96 -2.00
CA TYR A 35 5.00 10.12 -0.84
C TYR A 35 4.32 9.66 0.47
N SER A 36 3.06 10.06 0.69
CA SER A 36 2.29 9.64 1.86
C SER A 36 2.01 8.14 1.89
N ALA A 37 1.73 7.52 0.74
CA ALA A 37 1.55 6.07 0.63
C ALA A 37 2.84 5.29 0.96
N ILE A 38 4.00 5.75 0.50
CA ILE A 38 5.30 5.13 0.80
C ILE A 38 5.65 5.28 2.29
N ILE A 39 5.39 6.45 2.89
CA ILE A 39 5.60 6.65 4.34
C ILE A 39 4.69 5.73 5.13
N ALA A 40 3.40 5.68 4.80
CA ALA A 40 2.44 4.82 5.49
C ALA A 40 2.84 3.34 5.38
N ALA A 41 3.28 2.89 4.20
CA ALA A 41 3.82 1.55 3.99
C ALA A 41 5.03 1.28 4.89
N THR A 42 5.98 2.21 4.91
CA THR A 42 7.22 2.06 5.68
C THR A 42 6.96 2.06 7.19
N CYS A 43 6.00 2.86 7.68
CA CYS A 43 5.58 2.85 9.09
C CYS A 43 4.88 1.53 9.48
N LEU A 44 4.04 0.97 8.60
CA LEU A 44 3.39 -0.33 8.83
C LEU A 44 4.42 -1.46 8.90
N GLU A 45 5.37 -1.50 7.96
CA GLU A 45 6.46 -2.49 7.98
C GLU A 45 7.41 -2.30 9.18
N ALA A 46 7.70 -1.05 9.56
CA ALA A 46 8.52 -0.77 10.75
C ALA A 46 7.83 -1.25 12.02
N LYS A 47 6.51 -1.04 12.14
CA LYS A 47 5.70 -1.58 13.23
C LYS A 47 5.77 -3.11 13.25
N ASP A 48 5.55 -3.76 12.12
CA ASP A 48 5.56 -5.23 12.03
C ASP A 48 6.92 -5.82 12.41
N LYS A 49 8.02 -5.16 12.04
CA LYS A 49 9.38 -5.53 12.45
C LYS A 49 9.61 -5.41 13.96
N MET A 50 8.97 -4.45 14.64
CA MET A 50 9.02 -4.32 16.10
C MET A 50 8.24 -5.42 16.83
N TYR A 51 7.18 -5.96 16.22
CA TYR A 51 6.39 -7.07 16.76
C TYR A 51 6.90 -8.46 16.34
N ALA A 52 8.16 -8.54 15.87
CA ALA A 52 8.84 -9.76 15.41
C ALA A 52 8.20 -10.44 14.19
N ASN A 53 7.39 -9.71 13.42
CA ASN A 53 6.88 -10.20 12.13
C ASN A 53 7.96 -10.04 11.04
N ALA A 54 7.97 -10.95 10.06
CA ALA A 54 8.90 -10.87 8.94
C ALA A 54 8.50 -9.72 8.01
N TYR A 55 9.52 -9.01 7.47
CA TYR A 55 9.30 -7.91 6.54
C TYR A 55 8.67 -8.43 5.24
N ASP A 56 7.45 -7.98 4.90
CA ASP A 56 6.72 -8.44 3.72
C ASP A 56 6.81 -7.38 2.62
N TRP A 57 7.80 -7.57 1.74
CA TRP A 57 7.98 -6.74 0.55
C TRP A 57 6.74 -6.63 -0.34
N THR A 58 5.86 -7.63 -0.31
CA THR A 58 4.65 -7.65 -1.13
C THR A 58 3.60 -6.68 -0.61
N ASP A 59 3.50 -6.57 0.71
CA ASP A 59 2.56 -5.69 1.40
C ASP A 59 2.98 -4.22 1.23
N TRP A 60 4.28 -3.96 1.30
CA TRP A 60 4.88 -2.67 0.93
C TRP A 60 4.62 -2.28 -0.54
N LEU A 61 4.83 -3.21 -1.49
CA LEU A 61 4.59 -2.98 -2.92
C LEU A 61 3.11 -2.72 -3.22
N LEU A 62 2.19 -3.41 -2.54
CA LEU A 62 0.75 -3.16 -2.72
C LEU A 62 0.33 -1.78 -2.20
N MET A 63 0.89 -1.33 -1.08
CA MET A 63 0.63 -0.02 -0.52
C MET A 63 1.16 1.10 -1.44
N ALA A 64 2.38 0.93 -1.96
CA ALA A 64 2.97 1.83 -2.96
C ALA A 64 2.14 1.83 -4.27
N GLY A 65 1.67 0.66 -4.72
CA GLY A 65 0.77 0.52 -5.86
C GLY A 65 -0.57 1.25 -5.68
N GLY A 66 -1.16 1.19 -4.48
CA GLY A 66 -2.35 1.98 -4.12
C GLY A 66 -2.10 3.49 -4.18
N GLY A 67 -0.91 3.94 -3.75
CA GLY A 67 -0.48 5.33 -3.86
C GLY A 67 -0.31 5.81 -5.30
N ILE A 68 0.23 4.96 -6.18
CA ILE A 68 0.36 5.26 -7.63
C ILE A 68 -1.02 5.36 -8.29
N LEU A 69 -1.97 4.49 -7.92
CA LEU A 69 -3.35 4.61 -8.40
C LEU A 69 -4.01 5.91 -7.93
N ALA A 70 -3.78 6.32 -6.68
CA ALA A 70 -4.27 7.61 -6.19
C ALA A 70 -3.59 8.81 -6.86
N MET A 71 -2.31 8.70 -7.19
CA MET A 71 -1.58 9.70 -7.98
C MET A 71 -2.22 9.90 -9.35
N LEU A 72 -2.65 8.82 -10.03
CA LEU A 72 -3.37 8.90 -11.31
C LEU A 72 -4.78 9.49 -11.19
N VAL A 73 -5.39 9.48 -10.00
CA VAL A 73 -6.69 10.13 -9.75
C VAL A 73 -6.53 11.64 -9.58
N TRP A 74 -5.38 12.09 -9.06
CA TRP A 74 -5.06 13.50 -8.84
C TRP A 74 -4.24 14.15 -9.98
N SER A 75 -3.83 13.38 -10.99
CA SER A 75 -3.05 13.85 -12.15
C SER A 75 -3.89 14.52 -13.21
#